data_AF-A0A6N7G1Q2-F1
#
_entry.id   AF-A0A6N7G1Q2-F1
#
_cell.length_a   1.000
_cell.length_b   1.000
_cell.length_c   1.000
_cell.angle_alpha   90.00
_cell.angle_beta   90.00
_cell.angle_gamma   90.00
#
_symmetry.space_group_name_H-M   'P 1'
#
loop_
_entity.id
_entity.type
_entity.pdbx_description
1 polymer ?
#
loop_
_entity_poly.entity_id
_entity_poly.type
_entity_poly.pdbx_seq_one_letter_code
_entity_poly.pdbx_strand_id
1 'polypeptide(L)'
;MPRLRHGLRHARPGHRGGDQGQHPRNHQRGRRHRPRAGRQPVLRGGQDVTTSARGGRTWCRSHTGGGRSVGEGLEGCQDRRVTSPDWAGLDAALTAALHPTAPPVAITFGAEPPAGVAHHDGPMPAALTDGRTGRVPAGCVFWMHATDRTFTTTKADHGNCSVGSLTHGFATLDEVAGNDDVAALVGSGWVSMEDVPSVPVVSERPGAVTYGPLADTPVEPDVVLVRLTAKSLMVLCDALP
;
A
#
# COMPACT_ATOMS: atom_id res chain seq x y z
N MET A 1 51.90 -10.82 -42.39
CA MET A 1 53.22 -10.44 -41.84
C MET A 1 53.06 -10.10 -40.35
N PRO A 2 53.29 -11.05 -39.42
CA PRO A 2 53.41 -10.79 -37.99
C PRO A 2 54.89 -10.82 -37.57
N ARG A 3 55.28 -10.05 -36.55
CA ARG A 3 56.51 -10.34 -35.78
C ARG A 3 56.32 -10.12 -34.28
N LEU A 4 56.38 -11.26 -33.59
CA LEU A 4 56.64 -11.46 -32.17
C LEU A 4 58.07 -11.03 -31.78
N ARG A 5 58.26 -10.57 -30.53
CA ARG A 5 59.43 -10.84 -29.65
C ARG A 5 58.94 -10.74 -28.18
N HIS A 6 58.90 -11.82 -27.38
CA HIS A 6 59.94 -12.28 -26.42
C HIS A 6 60.46 -11.15 -25.50
N GLY A 7 60.44 -11.18 -24.17
CA GLY A 7 60.28 -12.26 -23.19
C GLY A 7 61.45 -12.25 -22.19
N LEU A 8 61.13 -12.35 -20.88
CA LEU A 8 62.01 -12.79 -19.75
C LEU A 8 63.06 -11.74 -19.25
N ARG A 9 63.49 -11.64 -17.98
CA ARG A 9 63.24 -12.29 -16.66
C ARG A 9 64.11 -11.54 -15.61
N HIS A 10 63.69 -11.59 -14.35
CA HIS A 10 64.49 -11.72 -13.10
C HIS A 10 65.34 -10.58 -12.47
N ALA A 11 64.81 -10.07 -11.33
CA ALA A 11 65.27 -10.19 -9.92
C ALA A 11 66.52 -9.47 -9.32
N ARG A 12 66.22 -8.63 -8.30
CA ARG A 12 66.84 -8.40 -6.94
C ARG A 12 68.27 -7.79 -6.86
N PRO A 13 68.79 -7.32 -5.67
CA PRO A 13 68.21 -7.09 -4.31
C PRO A 13 68.61 -5.74 -3.62
N GLY A 14 68.08 -5.46 -2.42
CA GLY A 14 68.94 -5.03 -1.28
C GLY A 14 68.70 -3.69 -0.55
N HIS A 15 67.92 -3.77 0.54
CA HIS A 15 68.21 -3.30 1.92
C HIS A 15 68.25 -1.82 2.39
N ARG A 16 67.74 -1.71 3.64
CA ARG A 16 67.87 -0.70 4.73
C ARG A 16 66.79 0.40 4.70
N GLY A 17 65.98 0.61 5.73
CA GLY A 17 65.99 0.23 7.14
C GLY A 17 65.44 1.43 7.93
N GLY A 18 64.53 1.24 8.90
CA GLY A 18 63.97 2.35 9.66
C GLY A 18 62.71 2.00 10.43
N ASP A 19 62.87 1.16 11.45
CA ASP A 19 61.94 0.88 12.55
C ASP A 19 61.69 2.15 13.39
N GLN A 20 60.42 2.48 13.71
CA GLN A 20 59.99 3.01 15.02
C GLN A 20 58.46 2.86 15.21
N GLY A 21 58.06 2.13 16.26
CA GLY A 21 57.03 2.62 17.18
C GLY A 21 55.62 2.02 17.09
N GLN A 22 55.45 0.87 17.74
CA GLN A 22 54.14 0.36 18.19
C GLN A 22 53.60 1.21 19.35
N HIS A 23 52.30 1.56 19.34
CA HIS A 23 51.42 1.36 20.51
C HIS A 23 49.93 1.49 20.14
N PRO A 24 49.08 0.54 20.58
CA PRO A 24 47.64 0.57 20.34
C PRO A 24 46.94 1.48 21.35
N ARG A 25 46.01 2.34 20.90
CA ARG A 25 45.11 3.08 21.80
C ARG A 25 43.75 2.40 21.87
N ASN A 26 43.63 1.60 22.92
CA ASN A 26 42.39 1.17 23.53
C ASN A 26 41.65 2.39 24.11
N HIS A 27 40.43 2.64 23.64
CA HIS A 27 39.46 3.47 24.35
C HIS A 27 38.09 2.79 24.37
N GLN A 28 37.94 1.80 25.26
CA GLN A 28 36.69 1.61 25.98
C GLN A 28 36.47 2.81 26.91
N ARG A 29 35.49 3.67 26.58
CA ARG A 29 34.68 4.38 27.59
C ARG A 29 33.24 4.40 27.13
N GLY A 30 32.43 3.62 27.84
CA GLY A 30 31.01 3.48 27.61
C GLY A 30 30.25 4.79 27.80
N ARG A 31 29.32 5.03 26.89
CA ARG A 31 28.11 5.79 27.18
C ARG A 31 26.94 4.83 27.06
N ARG A 32 26.50 4.32 28.23
CA ARG A 32 25.26 3.58 28.36
C ARG A 32 24.11 4.55 28.05
N HIS A 33 23.52 4.45 26.87
CA HIS A 33 22.20 5.04 26.64
C HIS A 33 21.18 4.23 27.44
N ARG A 34 20.73 4.79 28.56
CA ARG A 34 19.52 4.32 29.25
C ARG A 34 18.32 4.58 28.34
N PRO A 35 17.49 3.58 28.00
CA PRO A 35 16.18 3.86 27.43
C PRO A 35 15.33 4.57 28.48
N ARG A 36 14.73 5.69 28.10
CA ARG A 36 13.77 6.39 28.94
C ARG A 36 12.48 5.56 28.92
N ALA A 37 12.21 4.83 29.99
CA ALA A 37 10.89 4.25 30.24
C ALA A 37 9.88 5.41 30.35
N GLY A 38 8.86 5.42 29.49
CA GLY A 38 7.79 6.41 29.61
C GLY A 38 6.87 6.50 28.40
N ARG A 39 5.69 5.89 28.56
CA ARG A 39 4.41 6.13 27.89
C ARG A 39 4.19 5.42 26.55
N GLN A 40 3.71 4.18 26.67
CA GLN A 40 2.87 3.54 25.66
C GLN A 40 1.63 4.42 25.40
N PRO A 41 1.23 4.65 24.14
CA PRO A 41 -0.16 4.94 23.84
C PRO A 41 -0.93 3.62 23.99
N VAL A 42 -1.79 3.57 25.00
CA VAL A 42 -2.80 2.53 25.13
C VAL A 42 -3.84 2.79 24.03
N LEU A 43 -3.67 2.16 22.86
CA LEU A 43 -4.79 1.95 21.94
C LEU A 43 -5.35 0.56 22.23
N ARG A 44 -6.18 0.52 23.27
CA ARG A 44 -7.05 -0.61 23.59
C ARG A 44 -8.38 -0.31 22.92
N GLY A 45 -8.75 -1.12 21.93
CA GLY A 45 -10.01 -0.94 21.21
C GLY A 45 -10.18 -1.94 20.09
N GLY A 46 -10.16 -3.23 20.42
CA GLY A 46 -10.84 -4.21 19.58
C GLY A 46 -12.33 -3.95 19.66
N GLN A 47 -12.95 -3.62 18.54
CA GLN A 47 -14.38 -3.69 18.36
C GLN A 47 -14.65 -4.47 17.09
N ASP A 48 -15.28 -5.63 17.27
CA ASP A 48 -15.84 -6.45 16.21
C ASP A 48 -16.83 -5.63 15.39
N VAL A 49 -16.51 -5.41 14.12
CA VAL A 49 -17.50 -4.95 13.14
C VAL A 49 -18.32 -6.17 12.74
N THR A 50 -19.43 -6.37 13.44
CA THR A 50 -20.48 -7.28 12.98
C THR A 50 -21.09 -6.69 11.71
N THR A 51 -20.92 -7.38 10.60
CA THR A 51 -21.60 -7.09 9.33
C THR A 51 -23.10 -7.30 9.52
N SER A 52 -23.83 -6.22 9.78
CA SER A 52 -25.29 -6.21 9.72
C SER A 52 -25.73 -6.03 8.28
N ALA A 53 -26.41 -7.06 7.76
CA ALA A 53 -27.06 -7.06 6.46
C ALA A 53 -28.00 -5.85 6.34
N ARG A 54 -27.70 -4.94 5.40
CA ARG A 54 -28.56 -3.76 5.12
C ARG A 54 -29.78 -4.19 4.31
N GLY A 55 -30.84 -4.55 5.02
CA GLY A 55 -32.20 -4.29 4.58
C GLY A 55 -32.46 -2.78 4.64
N GLY A 56 -32.74 -2.17 3.49
CA GLY A 56 -32.96 -0.73 3.36
C GLY A 56 -34.11 -0.25 4.24
N ARG A 57 -33.84 0.76 5.08
CA ARG A 57 -34.85 1.63 5.67
C ARG A 57 -34.31 3.06 5.69
N THR A 58 -34.85 3.87 4.80
CA THR A 58 -34.75 5.33 4.76
C THR A 58 -35.20 5.94 6.08
N TRP A 59 -34.41 6.87 6.59
CA TRP A 59 -34.67 7.54 7.85
C TRP A 59 -35.04 9.01 7.59
N CYS A 60 -36.33 9.27 7.34
CA CYS A 60 -36.88 10.62 7.40
C CYS A 60 -37.49 10.81 8.79
N ARG A 61 -36.85 11.62 9.65
CA ARG A 61 -37.51 12.14 10.85
C ARG A 61 -38.43 13.28 10.43
N SER A 62 -39.73 13.08 10.53
CA SER A 62 -40.70 14.19 10.54
C SER A 62 -40.85 14.70 11.97
N HIS A 63 -40.45 15.95 12.21
CA HIS A 63 -40.89 16.68 13.39
C HIS A 63 -42.32 17.18 13.15
N THR A 64 -43.29 16.56 13.83
CA THR A 64 -44.66 17.09 13.92
C THR A 64 -44.74 18.08 15.08
N GLY A 65 -44.62 19.37 14.78
CA GLY A 65 -45.04 20.47 15.65
C GLY A 65 -46.10 21.29 14.91
N GLY A 66 -47.32 21.32 15.43
CA GLY A 66 -48.47 21.97 14.78
C GLY A 66 -48.41 23.49 14.78
N GLY A 67 -48.99 24.09 13.75
CA GLY A 67 -49.18 25.54 13.63
C GLY A 67 -49.42 25.95 12.18
N ARG A 68 -50.40 26.82 11.94
CA ARG A 68 -51.06 27.06 10.65
C ARG A 68 -50.28 27.92 9.66
N SER A 69 -50.68 27.75 8.40
CA SER A 69 -50.79 28.74 7.30
C SER A 69 -49.75 28.75 6.18
N VAL A 70 -50.37 28.81 4.99
CA VAL A 70 -49.97 28.82 3.58
C VAL A 70 -48.70 29.61 3.25
N GLY A 71 -47.83 29.02 2.43
CA GLY A 71 -46.71 29.68 1.76
C GLY A 71 -46.01 28.70 0.83
N GLU A 72 -46.09 28.96 -0.47
CA GLU A 72 -45.48 28.22 -1.56
C GLU A 72 -43.96 28.07 -1.42
N GLY A 73 -43.40 26.96 -1.90
CA GLY A 73 -41.95 26.76 -2.06
C GLY A 73 -41.38 25.56 -1.32
N LEU A 74 -41.83 24.35 -1.65
CA LEU A 74 -41.07 23.13 -1.38
C LEU A 74 -40.78 22.46 -2.73
N GLU A 75 -39.78 23.00 -3.43
CA GLU A 75 -39.11 22.25 -4.49
C GLU A 75 -38.54 20.97 -3.85
N GLY A 76 -38.96 19.85 -4.43
CA GLY A 76 -38.85 18.54 -3.81
C GLY A 76 -37.42 18.12 -3.50
N CYS A 77 -37.31 17.35 -2.41
CA CYS A 77 -36.27 16.34 -2.27
C CYS A 77 -36.40 15.39 -3.46
N GLN A 78 -35.73 15.71 -4.56
CA GLN A 78 -35.66 14.81 -5.69
C GLN A 78 -34.91 13.57 -5.22
N ASP A 79 -35.65 12.46 -5.21
CA ASP A 79 -35.14 11.10 -5.23
C ASP A 79 -34.00 11.03 -6.24
N ARG A 80 -32.77 11.15 -5.74
CA ARG A 80 -31.56 11.09 -6.56
C ARG A 80 -31.38 9.64 -6.92
N ARG A 81 -32.09 9.19 -7.96
CA ARG A 81 -31.82 7.93 -8.66
C ARG A 81 -30.32 7.87 -8.86
N VAL A 82 -29.69 6.84 -8.33
CA VAL A 82 -28.27 6.58 -8.50
C VAL A 82 -28.05 6.27 -9.99
N THR A 83 -27.84 7.32 -10.77
CA THR A 83 -27.18 7.24 -12.07
C THR A 83 -25.79 6.66 -11.83
N SER A 84 -25.25 5.89 -12.78
CA SER A 84 -23.87 5.39 -12.76
C SER A 84 -22.94 6.39 -12.09
N PRO A 85 -22.15 5.98 -11.09
CA PRO A 85 -21.50 6.96 -10.22
C PRO A 85 -20.56 7.84 -11.06
N ASP A 86 -20.73 9.15 -10.94
CA ASP A 86 -19.84 10.13 -11.52
C ASP A 86 -18.53 10.12 -10.73
N TRP A 87 -17.61 9.23 -11.12
CA TRP A 87 -16.34 9.05 -10.43
C TRP A 87 -15.45 10.30 -10.53
N ALA A 88 -15.51 11.02 -11.66
CA ALA A 88 -14.86 12.32 -11.81
C ALA A 88 -15.45 13.36 -10.85
N GLY A 89 -16.77 13.38 -10.68
CA GLY A 89 -17.43 14.22 -9.69
C GLY A 89 -17.06 13.87 -8.26
N LEU A 90 -16.96 12.57 -7.92
CA LEU A 90 -16.50 12.13 -6.61
C LEU A 90 -15.04 12.50 -6.36
N ASP A 91 -14.16 12.30 -7.35
CA ASP A 91 -12.77 12.71 -7.31
C ASP A 91 -12.63 14.22 -7.04
N ALA A 92 -13.38 15.05 -7.79
CA ALA A 92 -13.39 16.48 -7.60
C ALA A 92 -13.89 16.87 -6.19
N ALA A 93 -14.93 16.21 -5.69
CA ALA A 93 -15.46 16.45 -4.35
C ALA A 93 -14.46 16.08 -3.24
N LEU A 94 -13.82 14.90 -3.35
CA LEU A 94 -12.78 14.46 -2.41
C LEU A 94 -11.57 15.40 -2.45
N THR A 95 -11.16 15.83 -3.64
CA THR A 95 -10.05 16.76 -3.83
C THR A 95 -10.35 18.11 -3.20
N ALA A 96 -11.54 18.67 -3.42
CA ALA A 96 -11.96 19.94 -2.87
C ALA A 96 -12.12 19.90 -1.34
N ALA A 97 -12.66 18.82 -0.78
CA ALA A 97 -12.90 18.71 0.65
C ALA A 97 -11.62 18.41 1.43
N LEU A 98 -10.83 17.45 0.94
CA LEU A 98 -9.74 16.83 1.72
C LEU A 98 -8.35 17.27 1.29
N HIS A 99 -8.18 17.93 0.13
CA HIS A 99 -6.88 18.38 -0.37
C HIS A 99 -5.81 17.26 -0.30
N PRO A 100 -6.06 16.10 -0.93
CA PRO A 100 -5.18 14.96 -0.83
C PRO A 100 -3.80 15.29 -1.41
N THR A 101 -2.76 14.60 -0.93
CA THR A 101 -1.37 14.84 -1.36
C THR A 101 -1.07 14.27 -2.75
N ALA A 102 -2.04 13.58 -3.35
CA ALA A 102 -2.01 13.05 -4.70
C ALA A 102 -3.44 12.69 -5.16
N PRO A 103 -3.67 12.42 -6.45
CA PRO A 103 -4.97 11.96 -6.93
C PRO A 103 -5.50 10.75 -6.14
N PRO A 104 -6.79 10.77 -5.73
CA PRO A 104 -7.48 9.57 -5.27
C PRO A 104 -7.35 8.42 -6.28
N VAL A 105 -7.14 7.21 -5.76
CA VAL A 105 -6.93 6.00 -6.57
C VAL A 105 -8.13 5.07 -6.42
N ALA A 106 -8.69 4.63 -7.54
CA ALA A 106 -9.63 3.54 -7.63
C ALA A 106 -8.88 2.20 -7.67
N ILE A 107 -9.35 1.23 -6.89
CA ILE A 107 -8.86 -0.16 -6.91
C ILE A 107 -10.07 -1.08 -7.05
N THR A 108 -10.06 -1.94 -8.06
CA THR A 108 -11.11 -2.91 -8.34
C THR A 108 -10.54 -4.32 -8.44
N PHE A 109 -11.14 -5.25 -7.71
CA PHE A 109 -10.82 -6.67 -7.70
C PHE A 109 -11.82 -7.41 -8.61
N GLY A 110 -11.32 -7.98 -9.70
CA GLY A 110 -12.14 -8.66 -10.70
C GLY A 110 -11.69 -10.09 -10.94
N ALA A 111 -12.62 -10.93 -11.42
CA ALA A 111 -12.25 -12.23 -11.97
C ALA A 111 -11.38 -12.07 -13.24
N GLU A 112 -11.69 -11.05 -14.05
CA GLU A 112 -11.01 -10.75 -15.32
C GLU A 112 -10.72 -9.24 -15.41
N PRO A 113 -9.72 -8.82 -16.21
CA PRO A 113 -9.45 -7.41 -16.46
C PRO A 113 -10.64 -6.74 -17.18
N PRO A 114 -10.99 -5.48 -16.85
CA PRO A 114 -11.97 -4.72 -17.60
C PRO A 114 -11.56 -4.55 -19.07
N ALA A 115 -12.54 -4.56 -19.97
CA ALA A 115 -12.29 -4.38 -21.40
C ALA A 115 -11.62 -3.03 -21.68
N GLY A 116 -10.57 -3.02 -22.51
CA GLY A 116 -9.87 -1.81 -22.92
C GLY A 116 -8.86 -1.26 -21.92
N VAL A 117 -8.71 -1.87 -20.74
CA VAL A 117 -7.66 -1.50 -19.77
C VAL A 117 -6.39 -2.28 -20.06
N ALA A 118 -5.28 -1.57 -20.21
CA ALA A 118 -3.98 -2.19 -20.46
C ALA A 118 -3.45 -2.91 -19.22
N HIS A 119 -2.75 -4.02 -19.44
CA HIS A 119 -1.99 -4.68 -18.38
C HIS A 119 -0.76 -3.83 -17.98
N HIS A 120 -0.33 -3.93 -16.72
CA HIS A 120 0.92 -3.34 -16.26
C HIS A 120 2.13 -3.91 -17.00
N ASP A 121 2.94 -3.05 -17.59
CA ASP A 121 3.97 -3.41 -18.58
C ASP A 121 5.42 -3.36 -18.04
N GLY A 122 5.60 -3.40 -16.71
CA GLY A 122 6.93 -3.48 -16.09
C GLY A 122 7.70 -4.77 -16.42
N PRO A 123 9.03 -4.77 -16.43
CA PRO A 123 9.82 -5.98 -16.69
C PRO A 123 9.58 -7.04 -15.61
N MET A 124 9.56 -8.32 -16.00
CA MET A 124 9.56 -9.43 -15.04
C MET A 124 11.02 -9.87 -14.79
N PRO A 125 11.58 -9.64 -13.59
CA PRO A 125 12.93 -10.06 -13.27
C PRO A 125 13.05 -11.59 -13.17
N ALA A 126 14.28 -12.10 -13.22
CA ALA A 126 14.55 -13.50 -12.89
C ALA A 126 14.08 -13.81 -11.46
N ALA A 127 13.63 -15.05 -11.24
CA ALA A 127 13.19 -15.48 -9.93
C ALA A 127 14.31 -15.43 -8.89
N LEU A 128 13.93 -15.08 -7.66
CA LEU A 128 14.78 -15.16 -6.48
C LEU A 128 15.13 -16.62 -6.15
N THR A 129 16.04 -16.82 -5.21
CA THR A 129 16.48 -18.15 -4.77
C THR A 129 15.35 -18.99 -4.17
N ASP A 130 14.32 -18.34 -3.62
CA ASP A 130 13.10 -18.97 -3.10
C ASP A 130 12.01 -19.15 -4.17
N GLY A 131 12.31 -18.85 -5.44
CA GLY A 131 11.41 -19.01 -6.57
C GLY A 131 10.45 -17.84 -6.80
N ARG A 132 10.41 -16.84 -5.91
CA ARG A 132 9.53 -15.68 -6.08
C ARG A 132 9.99 -14.78 -7.23
N THR A 133 9.02 -14.24 -7.95
CA THR A 133 9.22 -13.21 -8.97
C THR A 133 7.96 -12.37 -9.09
N GLY A 134 8.11 -11.14 -9.57
CA GLY A 134 7.03 -10.20 -9.79
C GLY A 134 7.55 -8.95 -10.48
N ARG A 135 6.68 -8.21 -11.16
CA ARG A 135 7.08 -7.02 -11.93
C ARG A 135 7.59 -5.88 -11.06
N VAL A 136 7.31 -5.93 -9.77
CA VAL A 136 7.68 -4.91 -8.79
C VAL A 136 8.22 -5.55 -7.52
N PRO A 137 9.12 -4.88 -6.79
CA PRO A 137 9.61 -5.38 -5.51
C PRO A 137 8.51 -5.56 -4.45
N ALA A 138 7.52 -4.67 -4.44
CA ALA A 138 6.39 -4.66 -3.50
C ALA A 138 5.09 -4.29 -4.22
N GLY A 139 4.02 -5.08 -4.07
CA GLY A 139 2.75 -4.86 -4.78
C GLY A 139 2.07 -3.53 -4.45
N CYS A 140 2.28 -2.97 -3.26
CA CYS A 140 1.74 -1.67 -2.87
C CYS A 140 2.24 -0.50 -3.75
N VAL A 141 3.33 -0.67 -4.50
CA VAL A 141 3.80 0.36 -5.44
C VAL A 141 2.80 0.62 -6.57
N PHE A 142 1.90 -0.34 -6.87
CA PHE A 142 0.87 -0.13 -7.87
C PHE A 142 -0.04 1.06 -7.52
N TRP A 143 -0.28 1.34 -6.24
CA TRP A 143 -1.03 2.52 -5.80
C TRP A 143 -0.33 3.84 -6.17
N MET A 144 1.00 3.82 -6.27
CA MET A 144 1.79 4.97 -6.70
C MET A 144 1.72 5.14 -8.21
N HIS A 145 1.85 4.05 -8.98
CA HIS A 145 1.73 4.10 -10.43
C HIS A 145 0.32 4.47 -10.90
N ALA A 146 -0.69 4.09 -10.10
CA ALA A 146 -2.09 4.32 -10.38
C ALA A 146 -2.49 5.79 -10.37
N THR A 147 -1.67 6.71 -9.84
CA THR A 147 -2.00 8.13 -9.97
C THR A 147 -1.73 8.72 -11.33
N ASP A 148 -0.94 8.04 -12.16
CA ASP A 148 -0.53 8.56 -13.46
C ASP A 148 -1.35 7.94 -14.60
N ARG A 149 -1.90 6.73 -14.39
CA ARG A 149 -2.65 5.99 -15.41
C ARG A 149 -3.45 4.83 -14.82
N THR A 150 -4.48 4.42 -15.56
CA THR A 150 -5.24 3.19 -15.30
C THR A 150 -4.55 1.97 -15.92
N PHE A 151 -4.44 0.87 -15.16
CA PHE A 151 -3.89 -0.40 -15.63
C PHE A 151 -4.41 -1.57 -14.78
N THR A 152 -4.26 -2.78 -15.30
CA THR A 152 -4.59 -4.02 -14.59
C THR A 152 -3.33 -4.84 -14.28
N THR A 153 -3.36 -5.57 -13.18
CA THR A 153 -2.33 -6.53 -12.75
C THR A 153 -2.95 -7.90 -12.50
N THR A 154 -2.12 -8.93 -12.52
CA THR A 154 -2.44 -10.33 -12.22
C THR A 154 -1.63 -10.82 -11.03
N LYS A 155 -1.95 -12.02 -10.51
CA LYS A 155 -1.18 -12.68 -9.44
C LYS A 155 0.33 -12.67 -9.69
N ALA A 156 0.77 -12.88 -10.94
CA ALA A 156 2.19 -12.94 -11.28
C ALA A 156 2.91 -11.59 -11.03
N ASP A 157 2.22 -10.46 -11.16
CA ASP A 157 2.85 -9.15 -10.98
C ASP A 157 3.16 -8.85 -9.52
N HIS A 158 2.41 -9.45 -8.60
CA HIS A 158 2.51 -9.30 -7.15
C HIS A 158 3.44 -10.31 -6.49
N GLY A 159 3.91 -11.33 -7.23
CA GLY A 159 4.56 -12.52 -6.68
C GLY A 159 5.90 -12.27 -5.96
N ASN A 160 6.51 -11.09 -6.11
CA ASN A 160 7.72 -10.73 -5.38
C ASN A 160 7.44 -10.20 -3.95
N CYS A 161 6.18 -10.01 -3.58
CA CYS A 161 5.76 -9.44 -2.31
C CYS A 161 4.81 -10.40 -1.60
N SER A 162 5.29 -11.08 -0.55
CA SER A 162 4.51 -12.06 0.21
C SER A 162 3.28 -11.43 0.86
N VAL A 163 3.46 -10.30 1.54
CA VAL A 163 2.36 -9.56 2.18
C VAL A 163 1.37 -9.02 1.14
N GLY A 164 1.85 -8.50 0.02
CA GLY A 164 0.99 -8.04 -1.08
C GLY A 164 0.16 -9.18 -1.67
N SER A 165 0.80 -10.32 -1.95
CA SER A 165 0.13 -11.51 -2.47
C SER A 165 -0.92 -12.06 -1.50
N LEU A 166 -0.62 -12.08 -0.20
CA LEU A 166 -1.59 -12.49 0.82
C LEU A 166 -2.77 -11.52 0.90
N THR A 167 -2.52 -10.23 1.10
CA THR A 167 -3.57 -9.21 1.30
C THR A 167 -4.50 -9.07 0.09
N HIS A 168 -4.00 -9.26 -1.13
CA HIS A 168 -4.80 -9.21 -2.36
C HIS A 168 -5.48 -10.55 -2.70
N GLY A 169 -5.39 -11.55 -1.82
CA GLY A 169 -6.04 -12.84 -2.03
C GLY A 169 -5.36 -13.74 -3.07
N PHE A 170 -4.15 -13.41 -3.51
CA PHE A 170 -3.40 -14.21 -4.48
C PHE A 170 -2.66 -15.39 -3.88
N ALA A 171 -2.36 -15.34 -2.59
CA ALA A 171 -1.70 -16.40 -1.85
C ALA A 171 -2.42 -16.68 -0.52
N THR A 172 -2.12 -17.82 0.09
CA THR A 172 -2.53 -18.17 1.45
C THR A 172 -1.44 -17.81 2.44
N LEU A 173 -1.78 -17.75 3.73
CA LEU A 173 -0.79 -17.49 4.77
C LEU A 173 0.28 -18.60 4.80
N ASP A 174 -0.13 -19.87 4.68
CA ASP A 174 0.79 -21.02 4.68
C ASP A 174 1.79 -20.97 3.53
N GLU A 175 1.38 -20.45 2.37
CA GLU A 175 2.26 -20.29 1.20
C GLU A 175 3.34 -19.23 1.39
N VAL A 176 3.10 -18.22 2.23
CA VAL A 176 3.97 -17.03 2.30
C VAL A 176 4.67 -16.82 3.63
N ALA A 177 4.18 -17.43 4.72
CA ALA A 177 4.68 -17.19 6.08
C ALA A 177 6.17 -17.53 6.25
N GLY A 178 6.68 -18.49 5.47
CA GLY A 178 8.08 -18.93 5.51
C GLY A 178 9.04 -18.11 4.64
N ASN A 179 8.58 -17.10 3.92
CA ASN A 179 9.41 -16.36 2.98
C ASN A 179 10.32 -15.34 3.68
N ASP A 180 11.50 -15.10 3.10
CA ASP A 180 12.53 -14.23 3.68
C ASP A 180 12.07 -12.77 3.87
N ASP A 181 11.14 -12.27 3.04
CA ASP A 181 10.61 -10.93 3.18
C ASP A 181 9.66 -10.78 4.38
N VAL A 182 8.90 -11.82 4.71
CA VAL A 182 8.09 -11.88 5.94
C VAL A 182 9.01 -11.97 7.16
N ALA A 183 10.05 -12.81 7.10
CA ALA A 183 11.06 -12.89 8.15
C ALA A 183 11.78 -11.55 8.37
N ALA A 184 12.07 -10.80 7.30
CA ALA A 184 12.67 -9.47 7.39
C ALA A 184 11.75 -8.46 8.07
N LEU A 185 10.44 -8.48 7.76
CA LEU A 185 9.45 -7.62 8.42
C LEU A 185 9.37 -7.91 9.93
N VAL A 186 9.34 -9.18 10.32
CA VAL A 186 9.33 -9.58 11.74
C VAL A 186 10.66 -9.22 12.42
N GLY A 187 11.78 -9.47 11.75
CA GLY A 187 13.12 -9.14 12.24
C GLY A 187 13.35 -7.64 12.43
N SER A 188 12.59 -6.77 11.73
CA SER A 188 12.60 -5.32 11.94
C SER A 188 11.95 -4.89 13.26
N GLY A 189 11.14 -5.75 13.87
CA GLY A 189 10.34 -5.45 15.06
C GLY A 189 9.11 -4.59 14.79
N TRP A 190 8.76 -4.34 13.52
CA TRP A 190 7.57 -3.58 13.13
C TRP A 190 6.28 -4.38 13.31
N VAL A 191 6.35 -5.69 13.13
CA VAL A 191 5.26 -6.65 13.33
C VAL A 191 5.78 -7.88 14.06
N SER A 192 4.93 -8.54 14.84
CA SER A 192 5.21 -9.84 15.46
C SER A 192 4.60 -10.98 14.64
N MET A 193 5.04 -12.21 14.89
CA MET A 193 4.43 -13.40 14.28
C MET A 193 2.96 -13.59 14.69
N GLU A 194 2.57 -13.07 15.86
CA GLU A 194 1.18 -13.12 16.36
C GLU A 194 0.25 -12.18 15.59
N ASP A 195 0.79 -11.13 14.97
CA ASP A 195 0.01 -10.16 14.19
C ASP A 195 -0.36 -10.71 12.81
N VAL A 196 0.46 -11.61 12.25
CA VAL A 196 0.35 -12.08 10.86
C VAL A 196 -1.02 -12.72 10.55
N PRO A 197 -1.60 -13.58 11.41
CA PRO A 197 -2.93 -14.16 11.15
C PRO A 197 -4.08 -13.15 11.17
N SER A 198 -3.88 -11.97 11.77
CA SER A 198 -4.90 -10.91 11.86
C SER A 198 -4.93 -9.97 10.66
N VAL A 199 -3.97 -10.12 9.73
CA VAL A 199 -3.88 -9.28 8.54
C VAL A 199 -5.15 -9.47 7.70
N PRO A 200 -5.88 -8.37 7.37
CA PRO A 200 -7.04 -8.46 6.50
C PRO A 200 -6.65 -8.97 5.11
N VAL A 201 -7.46 -9.87 4.56
CA VAL A 201 -7.23 -10.52 3.27
C VAL A 201 -8.49 -10.43 2.42
N VAL A 202 -8.34 -10.06 1.15
CA VAL A 202 -9.39 -10.18 0.14
C VAL A 202 -9.71 -11.66 -0.07
N SER A 203 -10.95 -12.05 0.22
CA SER A 203 -11.40 -13.45 0.27
C SER A 203 -11.86 -13.99 -1.09
N GLU A 204 -12.18 -13.08 -2.01
CA GLU A 204 -12.83 -13.29 -3.30
C GLU A 204 -11.91 -13.94 -4.34
N ARG A 205 -10.60 -14.04 -4.06
CA ARG A 205 -9.57 -14.65 -4.92
C ARG A 205 -9.63 -14.09 -6.36
N PRO A 206 -9.35 -12.80 -6.55
CA PRO A 206 -9.44 -12.14 -7.85
C PRO A 206 -8.49 -12.77 -8.87
N GLY A 207 -8.87 -12.77 -10.15
CA GLY A 207 -7.96 -13.08 -11.26
C GLY A 207 -7.15 -11.86 -11.69
N ALA A 208 -7.69 -10.66 -11.45
CA ALA A 208 -7.09 -9.40 -11.84
C ALA A 208 -7.40 -8.28 -10.83
N VAL A 209 -6.47 -7.32 -10.69
CA VAL A 209 -6.69 -6.09 -9.91
C VAL A 209 -6.40 -4.89 -10.79
N THR A 210 -7.39 -4.03 -10.93
CA THR A 210 -7.30 -2.80 -11.72
C THR A 210 -7.09 -1.61 -10.81
N TYR A 211 -6.12 -0.78 -11.16
CA TYR A 211 -5.79 0.45 -10.46
C TYR A 211 -5.89 1.61 -11.44
N GLY A 212 -6.26 2.80 -10.96
CA GLY A 212 -6.16 4.03 -11.74
C GLY A 212 -6.59 5.26 -10.94
N PRO A 213 -6.44 6.47 -11.52
CA PRO A 213 -7.01 7.66 -10.92
C PRO A 213 -8.52 7.48 -10.81
N LEU A 214 -9.12 7.91 -9.69
CA LEU A 214 -10.55 7.74 -9.47
C LEU A 214 -11.38 8.38 -10.59
N ALA A 215 -10.99 9.56 -11.06
CA ALA A 215 -11.67 10.26 -12.15
C ALA A 215 -11.71 9.46 -13.47
N ASP A 216 -10.76 8.54 -13.69
CA ASP A 216 -10.57 7.81 -14.93
C ASP A 216 -11.00 6.34 -14.84
N THR A 217 -11.58 5.90 -13.71
CA THR A 217 -11.93 4.49 -13.53
C THR A 217 -13.08 4.08 -14.45
N PRO A 218 -12.91 3.02 -15.27
CA PRO A 218 -13.94 2.57 -16.21
C PRO A 218 -15.00 1.68 -15.56
N VAL A 219 -14.75 1.25 -14.31
CA VAL A 219 -15.57 0.31 -13.55
C VAL A 219 -15.76 0.82 -12.12
N GLU A 220 -16.77 0.28 -11.44
CA GLU A 220 -16.99 0.58 -10.02
C GLU A 220 -15.79 0.12 -9.17
N PRO A 221 -15.19 1.02 -8.35
CA PRO A 221 -14.12 0.68 -7.45
C PRO A 221 -14.64 -0.02 -6.20
N ASP A 222 -13.97 -1.09 -5.79
CA ASP A 222 -14.19 -1.72 -4.48
C ASP A 222 -13.54 -0.89 -3.36
N VAL A 223 -12.42 -0.23 -3.68
CA VAL A 223 -11.67 0.60 -2.75
C VAL A 223 -11.33 1.93 -3.42
N VAL A 224 -11.57 3.03 -2.70
CA VAL A 224 -11.04 4.35 -3.03
C VAL A 224 -9.95 4.69 -2.02
N LEU A 225 -8.70 4.74 -2.49
CA LEU A 225 -7.54 5.09 -1.68
C LEU A 225 -7.28 6.60 -1.77
N VAL A 226 -7.35 7.29 -0.64
CA VAL A 226 -7.09 8.74 -0.54
C VAL A 226 -5.87 8.98 0.35
N ARG A 227 -4.86 9.69 -0.18
CA ARG A 227 -3.65 10.04 0.57
C ARG A 227 -3.81 11.41 1.21
N LEU A 228 -3.88 11.43 2.54
CA LEU A 228 -4.22 12.62 3.31
C LEU A 228 -3.06 13.12 4.16
N THR A 229 -3.02 14.43 4.35
CA THR A 229 -2.24 15.03 5.45
C THR A 229 -2.93 14.74 6.79
N ALA A 230 -2.19 14.87 7.90
CA ALA A 230 -2.79 14.71 9.23
C ALA A 230 -3.98 15.67 9.46
N LYS A 231 -3.90 16.91 8.98
CA LYS A 231 -4.99 17.89 9.06
C LYS A 231 -6.24 17.40 8.31
N SER A 232 -6.07 16.94 7.09
CA SER A 232 -7.19 16.44 6.27
C SER A 232 -7.79 15.16 6.84
N LEU A 233 -6.96 14.29 7.43
CA LEU A 233 -7.43 13.08 8.10
C LEU A 233 -8.29 13.42 9.32
N MET A 234 -7.92 14.43 10.12
CA MET A 234 -8.77 14.90 11.23
C MET A 234 -10.14 15.37 10.73
N VAL A 235 -10.18 16.15 9.64
CA VAL A 235 -11.44 16.58 9.01
C VAL A 235 -12.28 15.39 8.58
N LEU A 236 -11.67 14.38 7.97
CA LEU A 236 -12.37 13.16 7.57
C LEU A 236 -12.91 12.39 8.79
N CYS A 237 -12.11 12.24 9.85
CA CYS A 237 -12.53 11.56 11.07
C CYS A 237 -13.72 12.26 11.76
N ASP A 238 -13.76 13.59 11.78
CA ASP A 238 -14.88 14.34 12.35
C ASP A 238 -16.15 14.25 11.50
N ALA A 239 -16.01 14.00 10.20
CA ALA A 239 -17.13 13.86 9.26
C ALA A 239 -17.74 12.45 9.25
N LEU A 240 -17.02 11.45 9.77
CA LEU A 240 -17.48 10.07 9.88
C LEU A 240 -18.17 9.83 11.24
N PRO A 241 -19.36 9.19 11.26
CA PRO A 241 -20.15 8.97 12.47
C PRO A 241 -19.55 7.92 13.42
#